data_AF-I6UPJ8-F1
#
_entry.id   AF-I6UPJ8-F1
#
_cell.length_a   1.000
_cell.length_b   1.000
_cell.length_c   1.000
_cell.angle_alpha   90.00
_cell.angle_beta   90.00
_cell.angle_gamma   90.00
#
_symmetry.space_group_name_H-M   'P 1'
#
loop_
_entity.id
_entity.type
_entity.pdbx_description
1 polymer ?
#
loop_
_entity_poly.entity_id
_entity_poly.type
_entity_poly.pdbx_seq_one_letter_code
_entity_poly.pdbx_strand_id
1 'polypeptide(L)'
;DPQAIFGLKYMLLCKIMVNQAEDVAGIISSPKVGLQYKGPELDAMKAIADAHSKRSLKLFETALQNFKTELDGDPIVHRHLSALYDTLQEQNLCRLIEPFSRVEIAHIAELIELPSHQVEKKLSQ
;
A
#
# COMPACT_ATOMS: atom_id res chain seq x y z
N ASP A 1 8.19 18.75 -17.37
CA ASP A 1 6.87 18.64 -18.00
C ASP A 1 5.89 18.07 -16.99
N PRO A 2 4.86 18.82 -16.57
CA PRO A 2 3.87 18.35 -15.59
C PRO A 2 3.17 17.05 -16.01
N GLN A 3 2.92 16.84 -17.31
CA GLN A 3 2.25 15.63 -17.80
C GLN A 3 3.11 14.37 -17.63
N ALA A 4 4.43 14.51 -17.78
CA ALA A 4 5.36 13.40 -17.61
C ALA A 4 5.41 12.89 -16.15
N ILE A 5 5.24 13.78 -15.16
CA ILE A 5 5.19 13.41 -13.74
C ILE A 5 3.92 12.61 -13.45
N PHE A 6 2.76 13.01 -14.00
CA PHE A 6 1.51 12.24 -13.87
C PHE A 6 1.63 10.85 -14.52
N GLY A 7 2.17 10.78 -15.74
CA GLY A 7 2.39 9.50 -16.42
C GLY A 7 3.30 8.57 -15.61
N LEU A 8 4.38 9.11 -15.05
CA LEU A 8 5.31 8.37 -14.19
C LEU A 8 4.62 7.89 -12.90
N LYS A 9 3.83 8.75 -12.24
CA LYS A 9 3.06 8.40 -11.04
C LYS A 9 2.16 7.19 -11.29
N TYR A 10 1.38 7.19 -12.37
CA TYR A 10 0.50 6.06 -12.70
C TYR A 10 1.28 4.80 -13.08
N MET A 11 2.39 4.93 -13.81
CA MET A 11 3.24 3.79 -14.12
C MET A 11 3.78 3.11 -12.84
N LEU A 12 4.22 3.90 -11.86
CA LEU A 12 4.67 3.39 -10.57
C LEU A 12 3.52 2.74 -9.79
N LEU A 13 2.33 3.36 -9.77
CA LEU A 13 1.14 2.76 -9.17
C LEU A 13 0.82 1.39 -9.80
N CYS A 14 0.83 1.28 -11.14
CA CYS A 14 0.60 0.02 -11.83
C CYS A 14 1.62 -1.04 -11.41
N LYS A 15 2.91 -0.67 -11.28
CA LYS A 15 3.97 -1.58 -10.81
C LYS A 15 3.69 -2.12 -9.40
N ILE A 16 3.23 -1.26 -8.49
CA ILE A 16 2.84 -1.66 -7.13
C ILE A 16 1.65 -2.64 -7.20
N MET A 17 0.63 -2.32 -7.98
CA MET A 17 -0.58 -3.13 -8.13
C MET A 17 -0.33 -4.53 -8.70
N VAL A 18 0.70 -4.70 -9.55
CA VAL A 18 1.08 -6.03 -10.09
C VAL A 18 2.11 -6.75 -9.22
N ASN A 19 2.20 -6.40 -7.94
CA ASN A 19 3.14 -6.97 -6.96
C ASN A 19 4.63 -6.79 -7.32
N GLN A 20 4.98 -5.79 -8.14
CA GLN A 20 6.36 -5.47 -8.53
C GLN A 20 6.82 -4.17 -7.84
N ALA A 21 6.48 -4.01 -6.56
CA ALA A 21 6.79 -2.81 -5.78
C ALA A 21 8.30 -2.61 -5.56
N GLU A 22 9.09 -3.69 -5.59
CA GLU A 22 10.56 -3.65 -5.49
C GLU A 22 11.24 -2.91 -6.66
N ASP A 23 10.64 -2.92 -7.85
CA ASP A 23 11.15 -2.20 -9.02
C ASP A 23 11.03 -0.67 -8.87
N VAL A 24 10.10 -0.18 -8.05
CA VAL A 24 9.77 1.25 -7.94
C VAL A 24 10.97 2.07 -7.52
N ALA A 25 11.72 1.61 -6.52
CA ALA A 25 12.92 2.30 -6.06
C ALA A 25 13.98 2.36 -7.17
N GLY A 26 14.18 1.27 -7.92
CA GLY A 26 15.12 1.21 -9.04
C GLY A 26 14.73 2.14 -10.20
N ILE A 27 13.43 2.23 -10.52
CA ILE A 27 12.91 3.12 -11.55
C ILE A 27 13.16 4.59 -11.18
N ILE A 28 12.85 4.98 -9.95
CA ILE A 28 13.06 6.36 -9.45
C ILE A 28 14.55 6.70 -9.42
N SER A 29 15.40 5.78 -8.96
CA SER A 29 16.85 5.97 -8.89
C SER A 29 17.56 5.93 -10.25
N SER A 30 16.87 5.52 -11.32
CA SER A 30 17.48 5.45 -12.65
C SER A 30 17.95 6.83 -13.12
N PRO A 31 19.12 6.96 -13.78
CA PRO A 31 19.65 8.27 -14.21
C PRO A 31 18.71 9.04 -15.14
N LYS A 32 17.85 8.33 -15.89
CA LYS A 32 16.85 8.94 -16.77
C LYS A 32 15.71 9.61 -16.01
N VAL A 33 15.28 9.00 -14.91
CA VAL A 33 14.14 9.47 -14.12
C VAL A 33 14.60 10.37 -12.97
N GLY A 34 15.53 9.90 -12.13
CA GLY A 34 15.94 10.59 -10.91
C GLY A 34 16.71 11.90 -11.11
N LEU A 35 17.24 12.15 -12.31
CA LEU A 35 17.84 13.44 -12.67
C LEU A 35 16.81 14.43 -13.25
N GLN A 36 15.73 13.94 -13.88
CA GLN A 36 14.76 14.78 -14.58
C GLN A 36 13.48 15.04 -13.79
N TYR A 37 13.09 14.10 -12.92
CA TYR A 37 11.81 14.12 -12.21
C TYR A 37 12.08 13.87 -10.73
N LYS A 38 11.77 14.86 -9.90
CA LYS A 38 11.78 14.81 -8.43
C LYS A 38 10.55 15.56 -7.94
N GLY A 39 9.96 15.08 -6.85
CA GLY A 39 8.77 15.70 -6.28
C GLY A 39 8.08 14.80 -5.25
N PRO A 40 7.19 15.40 -4.45
CA PRO A 40 6.44 14.67 -3.42
C PRO A 40 5.60 13.52 -3.99
N GLU A 41 5.19 13.58 -5.26
CA GLU A 41 4.43 12.51 -5.93
C GLU A 41 5.24 11.22 -6.06
N LEU A 42 6.55 11.32 -6.33
CA LEU A 42 7.42 10.15 -6.44
C LEU A 42 7.82 9.61 -5.07
N ASP A 43 8.02 10.51 -4.10
CA ASP A 43 8.29 10.13 -2.72
C ASP A 43 7.09 9.40 -2.10
N ALA A 44 5.86 9.84 -2.41
CA ALA A 44 4.63 9.17 -2.04
C ALA A 44 4.56 7.75 -2.62
N MET A 45 4.79 7.58 -3.93
CA MET A 45 4.78 6.26 -4.57
C MET A 45 5.87 5.34 -4.01
N LYS A 46 7.04 5.89 -3.68
CA LYS A 46 8.12 5.14 -3.04
C LYS A 46 7.74 4.67 -1.63
N ALA A 47 7.10 5.52 -0.83
CA ALA A 47 6.65 5.17 0.51
C ALA A 47 5.57 4.07 0.47
N ILE A 48 4.61 4.16 -0.45
CA ILE A 48 3.60 3.12 -0.67
C ILE A 48 4.24 1.81 -1.13
N ALA A 49 5.18 1.87 -2.07
CA ALA A 49 5.89 0.68 -2.55
C ALA A 49 6.69 0.00 -1.43
N ASP A 50 7.37 0.76 -0.57
CA ASP A 50 8.11 0.24 0.58
C ASP A 50 7.17 -0.41 1.61
N ALA A 51 6.05 0.24 1.93
CA ALA A 51 5.02 -0.31 2.80
C ALA A 51 4.42 -1.63 2.28
N HIS A 52 4.13 -1.66 0.97
CA HIS A 52 3.60 -2.85 0.30
C HIS A 52 4.63 -3.99 0.28
N SER A 53 5.88 -3.70 -0.05
CA SER A 53 6.98 -4.69 -0.09
C SER A 53 7.24 -5.29 1.29
N LYS A 54 7.17 -4.46 2.34
CA LYS A 54 7.31 -4.89 3.75
C LYS A 54 6.05 -5.53 4.32
N ARG A 55 4.96 -5.59 3.54
CA ARG A 55 3.63 -6.03 3.98
C ARG A 55 3.16 -5.36 5.27
N SER A 56 3.47 -4.07 5.42
CA SER A 56 3.24 -3.33 6.67
C SER A 56 2.10 -2.34 6.51
N LEU A 57 0.94 -2.72 7.05
CA LEU A 57 -0.24 -1.85 7.15
C LEU A 57 0.08 -0.51 7.82
N LYS A 58 0.84 -0.56 8.92
CA LYS A 58 1.25 0.65 9.65
C LYS A 58 2.05 1.63 8.80
N LEU A 59 3.02 1.14 8.02
CA LEU A 59 3.78 2.00 7.10
C LEU A 59 2.89 2.54 5.98
N PHE A 60 1.92 1.74 5.53
CA PHE A 60 0.98 2.16 4.49
C PHE A 60 0.08 3.30 4.97
N GLU A 61 -0.50 3.19 6.17
CA GLU A 61 -1.30 4.25 6.79
C GLU A 61 -0.49 5.52 7.05
N THR A 62 0.75 5.37 7.51
CA THR A 62 1.67 6.50 7.70
C THR A 62 1.95 7.21 6.37
N ALA A 63 2.14 6.46 5.29
CA ALA A 63 2.33 7.03 3.96
C ALA A 63 1.08 7.76 3.44
N LEU A 64 -0.12 7.19 3.64
CA LEU A 64 -1.39 7.84 3.28
C LEU A 64 -1.58 9.17 4.04
N GLN A 65 -1.19 9.23 5.31
CA GLN A 65 -1.30 10.47 6.11
C GLN A 65 -0.26 11.51 5.69
N ASN A 66 0.99 11.10 5.48
CA ASN A 66 2.09 12.02 5.14
C ASN A 66 1.96 12.60 3.73
N PHE A 67 1.42 11.83 2.79
CA PHE A 67 1.28 12.22 1.38
C PHE A 67 -0.18 12.38 0.95
N LYS A 68 -1.03 12.86 1.87
CA LYS A 68 -2.47 12.97 1.65
C LYS A 68 -2.79 13.84 0.43
N THR A 69 -2.07 14.93 0.23
CA THR A 69 -2.26 15.84 -0.91
C THR A 69 -1.99 15.17 -2.25
N GLU A 70 -0.96 14.32 -2.32
CA GLU A 70 -0.53 13.66 -3.55
C GLU A 70 -1.35 12.40 -3.84
N LEU A 71 -1.87 11.74 -2.79
CA LEU A 71 -2.58 10.46 -2.90
C LEU A 71 -4.12 10.61 -2.92
N ASP A 72 -4.72 11.45 -2.05
CA ASP A 72 -6.17 11.69 -2.04
C ASP A 72 -6.60 12.73 -3.08
N GLY A 73 -5.70 13.62 -3.51
CA GLY A 73 -5.99 14.60 -4.55
C GLY A 73 -6.24 13.98 -5.94
N ASP A 74 -5.98 12.69 -6.10
CA ASP A 74 -6.08 11.94 -7.35
C ASP A 74 -7.06 10.77 -7.19
N PRO A 75 -8.29 10.87 -7.73
CA PRO A 75 -9.33 9.84 -7.54
C PRO A 75 -8.95 8.45 -8.06
N ILE A 76 -8.11 8.37 -9.10
CA ILE A 76 -7.66 7.11 -9.68
C ILE A 76 -6.70 6.43 -8.71
N VAL A 77 -5.72 7.19 -8.21
CA VAL A 77 -4.76 6.69 -7.22
C VAL A 77 -5.48 6.26 -5.95
N HIS A 78 -6.36 7.11 -5.40
CA HIS A 78 -7.12 6.79 -4.19
C HIS A 78 -7.88 5.47 -4.30
N ARG A 79 -8.62 5.26 -5.40
CA ARG A 79 -9.38 4.02 -5.63
C ARG A 79 -8.48 2.78 -5.61
N HIS A 80 -7.32 2.85 -6.26
CA HIS A 80 -6.39 1.73 -6.32
C HIS A 80 -5.67 1.48 -4.98
N LEU A 81 -5.39 2.55 -4.23
CA LEU A 81 -4.81 2.44 -2.89
C LEU A 81 -5.78 1.80 -1.90
N SER A 82 -7.09 2.07 -1.99
CA SER A 82 -8.09 1.36 -1.17
C SER A 82 -8.08 -0.15 -1.43
N ALA A 83 -8.01 -0.57 -2.70
CA ALA A 83 -7.93 -1.99 -3.05
C ALA A 83 -6.62 -2.65 -2.58
N LEU A 84 -5.50 -1.91 -2.66
CA LEU A 84 -4.21 -2.32 -2.10
C LEU A 84 -4.26 -2.47 -0.58
N TYR A 85 -4.93 -1.55 0.13
CA TYR A 85 -5.12 -1.61 1.57
C TYR A 85 -5.89 -2.87 1.98
N ASP A 86 -7.02 -3.15 1.34
CA ASP A 86 -7.83 -4.34 1.60
C ASP A 86 -6.99 -5.63 1.42
N THR A 87 -6.23 -5.70 0.33
CA THR A 87 -5.34 -6.84 0.03
C THR A 87 -4.26 -7.01 1.10
N LEU A 88 -3.64 -5.90 1.53
CA LEU A 88 -2.59 -5.91 2.54
C LEU A 88 -3.14 -6.34 3.91
N GLN A 89 -4.36 -5.90 4.24
CA GLN A 89 -5.05 -6.27 5.46
C GLN A 89 -5.39 -7.75 5.49
N GLU A 90 -5.90 -8.30 4.39
CA GLU A 90 -6.17 -9.73 4.24
C GLU A 90 -4.89 -10.56 4.39
N GLN A 91 -3.80 -10.16 3.73
CA GLN A 91 -2.51 -10.86 3.87
C GLN A 91 -1.96 -10.81 5.30
N ASN A 92 -2.11 -9.68 5.99
CA ASN A 92 -1.69 -9.54 7.38
C ASN A 92 -2.52 -10.46 8.30
N LEU A 93 -3.85 -10.43 8.14
CA LEU A 93 -4.77 -11.31 8.86
C LEU A 93 -4.41 -12.78 8.66
N CYS A 94 -4.24 -13.22 7.40
CA CYS A 94 -3.84 -14.58 7.07
C CYS A 94 -2.53 -15.00 7.75
N ARG A 95 -1.52 -14.11 7.79
CA ARG A 95 -0.23 -14.39 8.45
C ARG A 95 -0.37 -14.51 9.97
N LEU A 96 -1.22 -13.69 10.58
CA LEU A 96 -1.43 -13.70 12.03
C LEU A 96 -2.21 -14.94 12.49
N ILE A 97 -3.09 -15.47 11.65
CA ILE A 97 -3.83 -16.70 11.94
C ILE A 97 -3.06 -17.98 11.57
N GLU A 98 -2.11 -17.91 10.62
CA GLU A 98 -1.31 -19.04 10.13
C GLU A 98 -0.70 -19.94 11.24
N PRO A 99 -0.14 -19.41 12.35
CA PRO A 99 0.42 -20.27 13.40
C PRO A 99 -0.62 -21.04 14.23
N PHE A 100 -1.91 -20.73 14.09
CA PHE A 100 -2.98 -21.33 14.87
C PHE A 100 -3.74 -22.39 14.06
N SER A 101 -3.84 -23.61 14.59
CA SER A 101 -4.72 -24.63 14.00
C SER A 101 -6.20 -24.40 14.32
N ARG A 102 -6.49 -23.71 15.42
CA ARG A 102 -7.83 -23.26 15.84
C ARG A 102 -7.66 -22.07 16.79
N VAL A 103 -8.38 -20.99 16.55
CA VAL A 103 -8.31 -19.76 17.36
C VAL A 103 -9.68 -19.11 17.43
N GLU A 104 -9.95 -18.42 18.54
CA GLU A 104 -11.19 -17.68 18.73
C GLU A 104 -11.13 -16.32 18.00
N ILE A 105 -12.24 -15.91 17.38
CA ILE A 105 -12.31 -14.63 16.65
C ILE A 105 -12.03 -13.45 17.59
N ALA A 106 -12.45 -13.54 18.85
CA ALA A 106 -12.17 -12.52 19.86
C ALA A 106 -10.66 -12.31 20.08
N HIS A 107 -9.88 -13.41 20.11
CA HIS A 107 -8.44 -13.33 20.29
C HIS A 107 -7.73 -12.71 19.08
N ILE A 108 -8.18 -13.04 17.86
CA ILE A 108 -7.66 -12.41 16.63
C ILE A 108 -8.00 -10.91 16.63
N ALA A 109 -9.22 -10.55 17.01
CA ALA A 109 -9.69 -9.16 17.06
C ALA A 109 -8.84 -8.29 18.01
N GLU A 110 -8.50 -8.83 19.19
CA GLU A 110 -7.57 -8.17 20.12
C GLU A 110 -6.17 -8.03 19.53
N LEU A 111 -5.66 -9.08 18.85
CA LEU A 111 -4.31 -9.11 18.31
C LEU A 111 -4.11 -8.15 17.12
N ILE A 112 -5.17 -7.86 16.37
CA ILE A 112 -5.18 -6.98 15.18
C ILE A 112 -5.75 -5.60 15.51
N GLU A 113 -6.23 -5.39 16.74
CA GLU A 113 -6.87 -4.14 17.19
C GLU A 113 -8.07 -3.73 16.31
N LEU A 114 -8.82 -4.72 15.81
CA LEU A 114 -10.02 -4.52 14.99
C LEU A 114 -11.27 -5.07 15.67
N PRO A 115 -12.45 -4.48 15.45
CA PRO A 115 -13.70 -5.03 15.97
C PRO A 115 -13.95 -6.45 15.46
N SER A 116 -14.43 -7.35 16.33
CA SER A 116 -14.65 -8.76 15.99
C SER A 116 -15.55 -8.96 14.76
N HIS A 117 -16.56 -8.12 14.57
CA HIS A 117 -17.44 -8.17 13.40
C HIS A 117 -16.72 -7.88 12.08
N GLN A 118 -15.69 -7.03 12.08
CA GLN A 118 -14.90 -6.75 10.88
C GLN A 118 -13.99 -7.93 10.55
N VAL A 119 -13.37 -8.52 11.58
CA VAL A 119 -12.52 -9.71 11.44
C VAL A 119 -13.35 -10.89 10.90
N GLU A 120 -14.52 -11.14 11.47
CA GLU A 120 -15.43 -12.19 11.01
C GLU A 120 -15.89 -11.98 9.56
N LYS A 121 -16.26 -10.75 9.21
CA LYS A 121 -16.63 -10.39 7.84
C LYS A 121 -15.47 -10.61 6.86
N LYS A 122 -14.22 -10.37 7.27
CA LYS A 122 -13.05 -10.57 6.41
C LYS A 122 -12.63 -12.03 6.30
N LEU A 123 -12.79 -12.83 7.36
CA LEU A 123 -12.52 -14.27 7.34
C LEU A 123 -13.58 -15.09 6.58
N SER A 124 -14.79 -14.55 6.40
CA SER A 124 -15.90 -15.25 5.73
C SER A 124 -16.04 -14.93 4.23
N GLN A 125 -15.26 -13.98 3.71
CA GLN A 125 -15.13 -13.70 2.26
C GLN A 125 -14.22 -14.73 1.59
#